data_AF-A0A7J2YAW8-F1
#
_entry.id   AF-A0A7J2YAW8-F1
#
_cell.length_a   1.000
_cell.length_b   1.000
_cell.length_c   1.000
_cell.angle_alpha   90.00
_cell.angle_beta   90.00
_cell.angle_gamma   90.00
#
_symmetry.space_group_name_H-M   'P 1'
#
loop_
_entity.id
_entity.type
_entity.pdbx_description
1 polymer ?
#
loop_
_entity_poly.entity_id
_entity_poly.type
_entity_poly.pdbx_seq_one_letter_code
_entity_poly.pdbx_strand_id
1 'polypeptide(L)'
;MKSTTAVLIAISVVGMLGIPLGDPKFIVVATVLEGSFITLVILSVRRMKWTTIPNLVIACVVIAGNTVSPPHTEIMRTFTPIYNALILLIGGYILQALLIITSVLGYVSMKRIAKDKIDYID
;
A
#
# COMPACT_ATOMS: atom_id res chain seq x y z
N MET A 1 12.57 -3.23 7.02
CA MET A 1 11.56 -2.27 7.52
C MET A 1 11.70 -0.88 6.89
N LYS A 2 12.91 -0.29 6.81
CA LYS A 2 13.11 1.04 6.19
C LYS A 2 12.46 1.18 4.80
N SER A 3 12.60 0.17 3.94
CA SER A 3 12.01 0.17 2.60
C SER A 3 10.47 0.15 2.61
N THR A 4 9.85 -0.65 3.49
CA THR A 4 8.38 -0.71 3.61
C THR A 4 7.80 0.61 4.12
N THR A 5 8.46 1.25 5.08
CA THR A 5 8.05 2.56 5.60
C THR A 5 8.13 3.64 4.51
N ALA A 6 9.19 3.63 3.69
CA ALA A 6 9.31 4.56 2.57
C ALA A 6 8.17 4.40 1.54
N VAL A 7 7.79 3.15 1.23
CA VAL A 7 6.66 2.87 0.34
C VAL A 7 5.34 3.34 0.95
N LEU A 8 5.10 3.10 2.24
CA LEU A 8 3.89 3.59 2.92
C LEU A 8 3.79 5.12 2.89
N ILE A 9 4.91 5.82 3.12
CA ILE A 9 4.96 7.29 3.01
C ILE A 9 4.61 7.73 1.58
N ALA A 10 5.19 7.09 0.56
CA ALA A 10 4.89 7.40 -0.83
C ALA A 10 3.41 7.17 -1.17
N ILE A 11 2.81 6.08 -0.65
CA ILE A 11 1.38 5.80 -0.82
C ILE A 11 0.56 6.94 -0.22
N SER A 12 0.84 7.34 1.02
CA SER A 12 0.08 8.42 1.67
C SER A 12 0.20 9.76 0.93
N VAL A 13 1.36 10.09 0.38
CA VAL A 13 1.54 11.30 -0.44
C VAL A 13 0.70 11.20 -1.72
N VAL A 14 0.77 10.09 -2.46
CA VAL A 14 0.03 9.92 -3.72
C VAL A 14 -1.48 9.86 -3.47
N GLY A 15 -1.93 9.22 -2.40
CA GLY A 15 -3.35 9.12 -2.10
C GLY A 15 -3.98 10.44 -1.63
N MET A 16 -3.25 11.29 -0.90
CA MET A 16 -3.69 12.67 -0.64
C MET A 16 -3.90 13.46 -1.94
N LEU A 17 -3.05 13.26 -2.95
CA LEU A 17 -3.23 13.87 -4.27
C LEU A 17 -4.40 13.24 -5.05
N GLY A 18 -4.68 11.96 -4.83
CA GLY A 18 -5.76 11.23 -5.49
C GLY A 18 -7.17 11.53 -4.97
N ILE A 19 -7.34 11.80 -3.67
CA ILE A 19 -8.65 12.10 -3.05
C ILE A 19 -9.43 13.21 -3.80
N PRO A 20 -8.87 14.40 -4.09
CA PRO A 20 -9.62 15.47 -4.74
C PRO A 20 -9.98 15.19 -6.20
N LEU A 21 -9.35 14.19 -6.82
CA LEU A 21 -9.51 13.87 -8.24
C LEU A 21 -10.46 12.70 -8.49
N GLY A 22 -10.83 11.97 -7.43
CA GLY A 22 -11.74 10.84 -7.48
C GLY A 22 -13.20 11.26 -7.58
N ASP A 23 -14.08 10.28 -7.79
CA ASP A 23 -15.53 10.52 -7.73
C ASP A 23 -15.94 10.86 -6.27
N PRO A 24 -16.71 11.94 -6.05
CA PRO A 24 -17.15 12.39 -4.73
C PRO A 24 -17.78 11.30 -3.86
N LYS A 25 -18.41 10.30 -4.48
CA LYS A 25 -19.03 9.16 -3.80
C LYS A 25 -18.03 8.31 -3.01
N PHE A 26 -16.76 8.32 -3.41
CA PHE A 26 -15.71 7.52 -2.79
C PHE A 26 -14.83 8.31 -1.81
N ILE A 27 -15.08 9.61 -1.59
CA ILE A 27 -14.28 10.45 -0.68
C ILE A 27 -14.20 9.84 0.72
N VAL A 28 -15.32 9.34 1.26
CA VAL A 28 -15.35 8.73 2.60
C VAL A 28 -14.45 7.49 2.64
N VAL A 29 -14.59 6.61 1.65
CA VAL A 29 -13.81 5.36 1.56
C VAL A 29 -12.32 5.68 1.37
N ALA A 30 -11.98 6.62 0.49
CA ALA A 30 -10.62 7.06 0.24
C ALA A 30 -9.97 7.68 1.49
N THR A 31 -10.72 8.47 2.25
CA THR A 31 -10.24 9.08 3.51
C THR A 31 -9.96 8.03 4.58
N VAL A 32 -10.83 7.02 4.71
CA VAL A 32 -10.62 5.90 5.65
C VAL A 32 -9.41 5.06 5.26
N LEU A 33 -9.22 4.79 3.96
CA LEU A 33 -8.04 4.09 3.43
C LEU A 33 -6.75 4.88 3.69
N GLU A 34 -6.74 6.18 3.43
CA GLU A 34 -5.59 7.04 3.73
C GLU A 34 -5.27 7.09 5.22
N GLY A 35 -6.28 7.23 6.09
CA GLY A 35 -6.09 7.13 7.54
C GLY A 35 -5.48 5.79 7.97
N SER A 36 -5.85 4.71 7.28
CA SER A 36 -5.29 3.37 7.53
C SER A 36 -3.82 3.30 7.10
N PHE A 37 -3.45 3.84 5.95
CA PHE A 37 -2.05 3.92 5.52
C PHE A 37 -1.19 4.77 6.46
N ILE A 38 -1.68 5.93 6.90
CA ILE A 38 -0.99 6.79 7.88
C ILE A 38 -0.79 6.04 9.20
N THR A 39 -1.81 5.32 9.67
CA THR A 39 -1.70 4.48 10.88
C THR A 39 -0.62 3.40 10.70
N LEU A 40 -0.56 2.76 9.53
CA LEU A 40 0.46 1.77 9.21
C LEU A 40 1.86 2.38 9.11
N VAL A 41 2.01 3.61 8.62
CA VAL A 41 3.29 4.36 8.68
C VAL A 41 3.74 4.46 10.13
N ILE A 42 2.87 4.94 11.03
CA ILE A 42 3.20 5.14 12.46
C ILE A 42 3.61 3.81 13.11
N LEU A 43 2.84 2.74 12.89
CA LEU A 43 3.13 1.40 13.42
C LEU A 43 4.45 0.84 12.85
N SER A 44 4.72 1.08 11.57
CA SER A 44 5.94 0.65 10.88
C SER A 44 7.17 1.37 11.43
N VAL A 45 7.07 2.68 11.68
CA VAL A 45 8.13 3.48 12.32
C VAL A 45 8.41 2.99 13.74
N ARG A 46 7.38 2.61 14.50
CA ARG A 46 7.51 1.99 15.83
C ARG A 46 8.06 0.55 15.81
N ARG A 47 8.45 0.03 14.64
CA ARG A 47 9.02 -1.31 14.43
C ARG A 47 8.14 -2.46 14.96
N MET A 48 6.82 -2.29 14.93
CA MET A 48 5.92 -3.35 15.35
C MET A 48 5.95 -4.51 14.33
N LYS A 49 6.18 -5.74 14.82
CA LYS A 49 6.30 -6.93 13.96
C LYS A 49 4.99 -7.30 13.24
N TRP A 50 3.86 -6.79 13.75
CA TRP A 50 2.51 -7.12 13.31
C TRP A 50 2.02 -6.29 12.12
N THR A 51 2.86 -5.41 11.55
CA THR A 51 2.46 -4.54 10.43
C THR A 51 2.40 -5.25 9.08
N THR A 52 3.08 -6.39 8.94
CA THR A 52 3.20 -7.10 7.65
C THR A 52 1.85 -7.60 7.15
N ILE A 53 1.03 -8.20 8.02
CA ILE A 53 -0.27 -8.75 7.64
C ILE A 53 -1.23 -7.63 7.21
N PRO A 54 -1.44 -6.56 8.01
CA PRO A 54 -2.23 -5.41 7.59
C PRO A 54 -1.76 -4.78 6.27
N ASN A 55 -0.45 -4.65 6.05
CA ASN A 55 0.10 -4.11 4.79
C ASN A 55 -0.27 -4.96 3.57
N LEU A 56 -0.26 -6.29 3.71
CA LEU A 56 -0.69 -7.21 2.66
C LEU A 56 -2.18 -7.10 2.40
N VAL A 57 -2.99 -7.10 3.47
CA VAL A 57 -4.45 -7.03 3.37
C VAL A 57 -4.87 -5.73 2.69
N ILE A 58 -4.34 -4.58 3.14
CA ILE A 58 -4.72 -3.28 2.59
C ILE A 58 -4.29 -3.13 1.13
N ALA A 59 -3.10 -3.63 0.76
CA ALA A 59 -2.64 -3.60 -0.62
C ALA A 59 -3.57 -4.40 -1.55
N CYS A 60 -3.97 -5.60 -1.12
CA CYS A 60 -4.91 -6.42 -1.87
C CYS A 60 -6.29 -5.75 -2.00
N VAL A 61 -6.78 -5.13 -0.92
CA VAL A 61 -8.06 -4.39 -0.93
C VAL A 61 -8.01 -3.23 -1.92
N VAL A 62 -6.93 -2.45 -1.95
CA VAL A 62 -6.77 -1.33 -2.89
C VAL A 62 -6.73 -1.82 -4.34
N ILE A 63 -5.94 -2.85 -4.63
CA ILE A 63 -5.88 -3.43 -5.99
C ILE A 63 -7.25 -3.95 -6.42
N ALA A 64 -7.93 -4.70 -5.55
CA ALA A 64 -9.25 -5.25 -5.84
C ALA A 64 -10.29 -4.13 -6.04
N GLY A 65 -10.33 -3.14 -5.14
CA GLY A 65 -11.23 -2.00 -5.22
C GLY A 65 -11.03 -1.19 -6.51
N ASN A 66 -9.78 -0.97 -6.91
CA ASN A 66 -9.47 -0.27 -8.16
C ASN A 66 -9.84 -1.07 -9.41
N THR A 67 -9.76 -2.40 -9.34
CA THR A 67 -10.06 -3.27 -10.48
C THR A 67 -11.56 -3.49 -10.67
N VAL A 68 -12.34 -3.49 -9.57
CA VAL A 68 -13.80 -3.69 -9.61
C VAL A 68 -14.55 -2.40 -9.97
N SER A 69 -13.97 -1.23 -9.70
CA SER A 69 -14.61 0.08 -9.92
C SER A 69 -14.68 0.43 -11.41
N PRO A 70 -15.89 0.54 -12.02
CA PRO A 70 -16.03 0.89 -13.44
C PRO A 70 -15.40 2.25 -13.82
N PRO A 71 -15.48 3.31 -12.98
CA PRO A 71 -14.78 4.56 -13.24
C PRO A 71 -13.26 4.38 -13.36
N HIS A 72 -12.66 3.52 -12.54
CA HIS A 72 -11.22 3.30 -12.54
C HIS A 72 -10.76 2.51 -13.78
N THR A 73 -11.54 1.49 -14.18
CA THR A 73 -11.24 0.72 -15.39
C THR A 73 -11.40 1.55 -16.66
N GLU A 74 -12.38 2.45 -16.71
CA GLU A 74 -12.56 3.36 -17.85
C GLU A 74 -11.41 4.38 -17.95
N ILE A 75 -10.98 4.97 -16.82
CA ILE A 75 -9.82 5.88 -16.79
C ILE A 75 -8.55 5.16 -17.23
N MET A 76 -8.33 3.91 -16.80
CA MET A 76 -7.16 3.13 -17.23
C MET A 76 -7.23 2.71 -18.70
N ARG A 77 -8.42 2.45 -19.25
CA ARG A 77 -8.59 2.06 -20.65
C ARG A 77 -8.45 3.25 -21.59
N THR A 78 -9.05 4.37 -21.24
CA THR A 78 -9.07 5.60 -22.06
C THR A 78 -7.86 6.49 -21.80
N PHE A 79 -7.11 6.24 -20.72
CA PHE A 79 -6.02 7.09 -20.23
C PHE A 79 -6.42 8.57 -20.08
N THR A 80 -7.71 8.84 -19.91
CA THR A 80 -8.28 10.17 -19.91
C THR A 80 -9.18 10.33 -18.68
N PRO A 81 -8.94 11.33 -17.81
CA PRO A 81 -7.83 12.28 -17.81
C PRO A 81 -6.49 11.61 -17.46
N ILE A 82 -5.40 11.98 -18.16
CA ILE A 82 -4.07 11.38 -18.00
C ILE A 82 -3.57 11.48 -16.55
N TYR A 83 -3.81 12.61 -15.89
CA TYR A 83 -3.37 12.81 -14.51
C TYR A 83 -3.99 11.80 -13.54
N ASN A 84 -5.29 11.55 -13.68
CA ASN A 84 -6.01 10.57 -12.87
C ASN A 84 -5.53 9.15 -13.19
N ALA A 85 -5.30 8.83 -14.46
CA ALA A 85 -4.77 7.54 -14.87
C ALA A 85 -3.37 7.28 -14.28
N LEU A 86 -2.49 8.29 -14.25
CA LEU A 86 -1.16 8.17 -13.64
C LEU A 86 -1.23 7.96 -12.13
N ILE A 87 -2.06 8.74 -11.42
CA ILE A 87 -2.23 8.58 -9.97
C ILE A 87 -2.81 7.20 -9.64
N LEU A 88 -3.80 6.75 -10.41
CA LEU A 88 -4.41 5.43 -10.24
C LEU A 88 -3.42 4.30 -10.55
N LEU A 89 -2.62 4.41 -11.61
CA LEU A 89 -1.60 3.41 -11.95
C LEU A 89 -0.50 3.36 -10.90
N ILE A 90 0.06 4.52 -10.54
CA ILE A 90 1.19 4.62 -9.62
C ILE A 90 0.72 4.28 -8.20
N GLY A 91 -0.28 4.98 -7.68
CA GLY A 91 -0.78 4.81 -6.31
C GLY A 91 -1.61 3.54 -6.11
N GLY A 92 -2.41 3.18 -7.11
CA GLY A 92 -3.36 2.08 -7.01
C GLY A 92 -2.78 0.70 -7.34
N TYR A 93 -1.70 0.62 -8.13
CA TYR A 93 -1.11 -0.66 -8.56
C TYR A 93 0.37 -0.76 -8.27
N ILE A 94 1.19 0.17 -8.78
CA ILE A 94 2.66 0.09 -8.65
C ILE A 94 3.07 0.14 -7.18
N LEU A 95 2.62 1.16 -6.44
CA LEU A 95 2.97 1.30 -5.02
C LEU A 95 2.38 0.17 -4.16
N GLN A 96 1.22 -0.38 -4.53
CA GLN A 96 0.64 -1.53 -3.82
C GLN A 96 1.45 -2.81 -4.06
N ALA A 97 1.90 -3.05 -5.29
CA ALA A 97 2.82 -4.14 -5.60
C ALA A 97 4.15 -4.00 -4.82
N LEU A 98 4.71 -2.79 -4.76
CA LEU A 98 5.88 -2.49 -3.94
C LEU A 98 5.62 -2.75 -2.44
N LEU A 99 4.44 -2.39 -1.93
CA LEU A 99 4.08 -2.61 -0.53
C LEU A 99 4.04 -4.11 -0.21
N ILE A 100 3.47 -4.93 -1.10
CA ILE A 100 3.44 -6.39 -0.97
C ILE A 100 4.86 -6.95 -0.97
N ILE A 101 5.66 -6.63 -1.99
CA ILE A 101 7.03 -7.15 -2.15
C ILE A 101 7.89 -6.79 -0.94
N THR A 102 7.90 -5.52 -0.56
CA THR A 102 8.73 -5.05 0.57
C THR A 102 8.26 -5.63 1.91
N SER A 103 6.96 -5.86 2.09
CA SER A 103 6.42 -6.53 3.28
C SER A 103 6.82 -8.00 3.34
N VAL A 104 6.73 -8.74 2.23
CA VAL A 104 7.14 -10.15 2.15
C VAL A 104 8.64 -10.30 2.38
N LEU A 105 9.47 -9.49 1.70
CA LEU A 105 10.93 -9.50 1.90
C LEU A 105 11.29 -9.20 3.36
N GLY A 106 10.65 -8.18 3.96
CA GLY A 106 10.85 -7.86 5.37
C GLY A 106 10.52 -9.01 6.30
N TYR A 107 9.44 -9.75 6.03
CA TYR A 107 9.04 -10.91 6.81
C TYR A 107 10.01 -12.09 6.67
N VAL A 108 10.42 -12.43 5.44
CA VAL A 108 11.38 -13.51 5.16
C VAL A 108 12.72 -13.23 5.83
N SER A 109 13.22 -12.00 5.76
CA SER A 109 14.47 -11.62 6.44
C SER A 109 14.38 -11.79 7.95
N MET A 110 13.27 -11.39 8.59
CA MET A 110 13.09 -11.61 10.04
C MET A 110 13.02 -13.10 10.40
N LYS A 111 12.32 -13.91 9.59
CA LYS A 111 12.20 -15.35 9.83
C LYS A 111 13.54 -16.06 9.68
N ARG A 112 14.37 -15.67 8.71
CA ARG A 112 15.74 -16.20 8.55
C ARG A 112 16.61 -15.89 9.76
N ILE A 113 16.65 -14.62 10.19
CA ILE A 113 17.41 -14.21 11.38
C ILE A 113 16.97 -14.97 12.63
N ALA A 114 15.65 -15.21 12.79
CA ALA A 114 15.13 -15.98 13.91
C ALA A 114 15.56 -17.46 13.86
N LYS A 115 15.61 -18.06 12.66
CA LYS A 115 16.08 -19.43 12.46
C LYS A 115 17.58 -19.55 12.76
N ASP A 116 18.41 -18.69 12.19
CA ASP A 116 19.86 -18.70 12.41
C ASP A 116 20.20 -18.56 13.90
N LYS A 117 19.38 -17.83 14.68
CA LYS A 117 19.56 -17.70 16.12
C LYS A 117 19.28 -18.98 16.91
N ILE A 118 18.41 -19.85 16.40
CA ILE A 118 18.09 -21.14 17.04
C ILE A 118 19.23 -22.12 16.74
N ASP A 119 19.69 -22.16 15.49
CA ASP A 119 20.79 -23.03 15.04
C ASP A 119 22.14 -22.70 15.73
N TYR A 120 22.28 -21.54 16.40
CA TYR A 120 23.46 -21.15 17.19
C TYR A 120 23.39 -21.53 18.68
N ILE A 121 22.23 -21.96 19.16
CA ILE A 121 21.99 -22.32 20.57
C ILE A 121 22.00 -23.85 20.77
N ASP A 122 21.87 -24.62 19.68
CA ASP A 122 22.05 -26.07 19.62
C ASP A 122 23.49 -26.47 19.27
#